data_AF-A0AAN8F3V6-F1
#
_entry.id   AF-A0AAN8F3V6-F1
#
_cell.length_a   1.000
_cell.length_b   1.000
_cell.length_c   1.000
_cell.angle_alpha   90.00
_cell.angle_beta   90.00
_cell.angle_gamma   90.00
#
_symmetry.space_group_name_H-M   'P 1'
#
loop_
_entity.id
_entity.type
_entity.pdbx_description
1 polymer ?
#
loop_
_entity_poly.entity_id
_entity_poly.type
_entity_poly.pdbx_seq_one_letter_code
_entity_poly.pdbx_strand_id
1 'polypeptide(L)'
;MLKVSKSRLTKARNALQEVIQDSQDAIAPIVIPEGDEADKMESLKTSRTRIESTLAKVRTAKDYVNESIDKLHVVFEMLGETKQETELSSFEEYLETGIESISEANQFCIKLSGRKKEVEQLMANLQCLQPGRVEERDRAIEDS
;
A
#
# COMPACT_ATOMS: atom_id res chain seq x y z
N MET A 1 -10.17 23.79 -20.62
CA MET A 1 -10.25 22.41 -20.10
C MET A 1 -8.90 21.91 -19.58
N LEU A 2 -7.79 22.08 -20.32
CA LEU A 2 -6.45 21.66 -19.89
C LEU A 2 -6.04 22.15 -18.49
N LYS A 3 -6.21 23.45 -18.19
CA LYS A 3 -5.94 24.02 -16.85
C LYS A 3 -6.69 23.29 -15.71
N VAL A 4 -7.92 22.86 -15.96
CA VAL A 4 -8.73 22.12 -14.97
C VAL A 4 -8.19 20.72 -14.78
N SER A 5 -7.82 20.02 -15.86
CA SER A 5 -7.19 18.69 -15.78
C SER A 5 -5.84 18.74 -15.05
N LYS A 6 -4.99 19.72 -15.37
CA LYS A 6 -3.73 20.00 -14.66
C LYS A 6 -3.97 20.17 -13.15
N SER A 7 -4.93 21.02 -12.76
CA SER A 7 -5.28 21.23 -11.35
C SER A 7 -5.81 19.97 -10.66
N ARG A 8 -6.59 19.13 -11.35
CA ARG A 8 -7.07 17.85 -10.81
C ARG A 8 -5.91 16.90 -10.55
N LEU A 9 -4.96 16.79 -11.48
CA LEU A 9 -3.76 15.98 -11.30
C LEU A 9 -2.94 16.46 -10.09
N THR A 10 -2.70 17.76 -9.95
CA THR A 10 -2.01 18.32 -8.77
C THR A 10 -2.73 17.93 -7.47
N LYS A 11 -4.05 18.05 -7.41
CA LYS A 11 -4.82 17.69 -6.21
C LYS A 11 -4.74 16.20 -5.89
N ALA A 12 -4.87 15.34 -6.91
CA ALA A 12 -4.76 13.89 -6.73
C ALA A 12 -3.36 13.50 -6.22
N ARG A 13 -2.30 14.11 -6.78
CA ARG A 13 -0.91 13.89 -6.33
C ARG A 13 -0.70 14.33 -4.89
N ASN A 14 -1.15 15.53 -4.52
CA ASN A 14 -1.01 16.03 -3.16
C ASN A 14 -1.73 15.12 -2.15
N ALA A 15 -2.94 14.65 -2.49
CA ALA A 15 -3.68 13.71 -1.65
C ALA A 15 -2.95 12.36 -1.50
N LEU A 16 -2.33 11.85 -2.58
CA LEU A 16 -1.51 10.64 -2.50
C LEU A 16 -0.29 10.83 -1.60
N GLN A 17 0.40 11.97 -1.72
CA GLN A 17 1.54 12.30 -0.87
C GLN A 17 1.15 12.43 0.60
N GLU A 18 0.02 13.08 0.91
CA GLU A 18 -0.54 13.17 2.26
C GLU A 18 -0.84 11.78 2.83
N VAL A 19 -1.53 10.92 2.06
CA VAL A 19 -1.81 9.53 2.47
C VAL A 19 -0.52 8.75 2.76
N ILE A 20 0.51 8.90 1.93
CA ILE A 20 1.81 8.25 2.16
C ILE A 20 2.50 8.79 3.41
N GLN A 21 2.47 10.11 3.62
CA GLN A 21 3.10 10.76 4.76
C GLN A 21 2.43 10.37 6.09
N ASP A 22 1.10 10.38 6.13
CA ASP A 22 0.31 10.00 7.31
C ASP A 22 0.44 8.50 7.63
N SER A 23 0.87 7.71 6.66
CA SER A 23 0.96 6.25 6.78
C SER A 23 2.38 5.75 7.08
N GLN A 24 3.38 6.62 7.24
CA GLN A 24 4.78 6.22 7.42
C GLN A 24 5.00 5.30 8.62
N ASP A 25 4.21 5.42 9.67
CA ASP A 25 4.35 4.58 10.85
C ASP A 25 3.86 3.14 10.62
N ALA A 26 3.04 2.89 9.57
CA ALA A 26 2.65 1.54 9.17
C ALA A 26 3.81 0.72 8.57
N ILE A 27 4.90 1.37 8.15
CA ILE A 27 6.13 0.69 7.71
C ILE A 27 7.21 0.62 8.80
N ALA A 28 6.96 1.18 9.99
CA ALA A 28 7.89 1.10 11.11
C ALA A 28 8.17 -0.35 11.54
N PRO A 29 9.32 -0.63 12.18
CA PRO A 29 9.61 -1.95 12.74
C PRO A 29 8.48 -2.44 13.66
N ILE A 30 8.13 -3.72 13.52
CA ILE A 30 7.11 -4.36 14.36
C ILE A 30 7.71 -4.53 15.76
N VAL A 31 7.12 -3.88 16.74
CA VAL A 31 7.44 -4.10 18.15
C VAL A 31 6.43 -5.12 18.68
N ILE A 32 6.92 -6.29 19.09
CA ILE A 32 6.10 -7.31 19.72
C ILE A 32 6.08 -7.00 21.23
N PRO A 33 4.90 -6.81 21.83
CA PRO A 33 4.82 -6.55 23.27
C PRO A 33 5.35 -7.75 24.08
N GLU A 34 5.95 -7.44 25.22
CA GLU A 34 6.17 -8.45 26.27
C GLU A 34 4.80 -8.84 26.85
N GLY A 35 4.57 -10.13 27.08
CA GLY A 35 3.26 -10.63 27.49
C GLY A 35 3.01 -12.07 27.06
N ASP A 36 1.78 -12.52 27.28
CA ASP A 36 1.35 -13.85 26.87
C ASP A 36 1.21 -13.96 25.33
N GLU A 37 1.06 -15.20 24.84
CA GLU A 37 0.97 -15.44 23.39
C GLU A 37 -0.32 -14.88 22.77
N ALA A 38 -1.39 -14.74 23.55
CA ALA A 38 -2.66 -14.21 23.08
C ALA A 38 -2.57 -12.72 22.80
N ASP A 39 -1.98 -11.94 23.72
CA ASP A 39 -1.72 -10.52 23.58
C ASP A 39 -0.79 -10.24 22.39
N LYS A 40 0.27 -11.05 22.24
CA LYS A 40 1.19 -10.96 21.09
C LYS A 40 0.46 -11.22 19.77
N MET A 41 -0.38 -12.24 19.72
CA MET A 41 -1.16 -12.59 18.55
C MET A 41 -2.17 -11.48 18.19
N GLU A 42 -2.86 -10.90 19.18
CA GLU A 42 -3.79 -9.79 18.97
C GLU A 42 -3.08 -8.53 18.46
N SER A 43 -1.92 -8.19 19.04
CA SER A 43 -1.08 -7.09 18.57
C SER A 43 -0.68 -7.28 17.10
N LEU A 44 -0.22 -8.48 16.72
CA LEU A 44 0.15 -8.77 15.33
C LEU A 44 -1.07 -8.72 14.38
N LYS A 45 -2.24 -9.21 14.78
CA LYS A 45 -3.47 -9.09 14.00
C LYS A 45 -3.86 -7.62 13.77
N THR A 46 -3.69 -6.79 14.79
CA THR A 46 -3.94 -5.34 14.72
C THR A 46 -2.98 -4.68 13.73
N SER A 47 -1.67 -4.99 13.82
CA SER A 47 -0.66 -4.52 12.86
C SER A 47 -0.97 -4.96 11.43
N ARG A 48 -1.36 -6.23 11.21
CA ARG A 48 -1.74 -6.74 9.89
C ARG A 48 -2.91 -5.95 9.31
N THR A 49 -3.98 -5.79 10.08
CA THR A 49 -5.20 -5.07 9.67
C THR A 49 -4.88 -3.63 9.32
N ARG A 50 -4.02 -2.98 10.12
CA ARG A 50 -3.53 -1.63 9.86
C ARG A 50 -2.79 -1.55 8.52
N ILE A 51 -1.83 -2.44 8.29
CA ILE A 51 -1.06 -2.48 7.04
C ILE A 51 -1.97 -2.70 5.82
N GLU A 52 -2.94 -3.61 5.94
CA GLU A 52 -3.92 -3.89 4.87
C GLU A 52 -4.80 -2.68 4.55
N SER A 53 -5.32 -2.01 5.58
CA SER A 53 -6.07 -0.76 5.45
C SER A 53 -5.22 0.32 4.77
N THR A 54 -3.97 0.48 5.19
CA THR A 54 -3.04 1.44 4.58
C THR A 54 -2.75 1.12 3.12
N LEU A 55 -2.48 -0.15 2.78
CA LEU A 55 -2.30 -0.59 1.40
C LEU A 55 -3.51 -0.23 0.53
N ALA A 56 -4.72 -0.44 1.03
CA ALA A 56 -5.95 -0.10 0.31
C ALA A 56 -6.07 1.41 0.06
N LYS A 57 -5.77 2.24 1.08
CA LYS A 57 -5.80 3.71 0.96
C LYS A 57 -4.80 4.21 -0.09
N VAL A 58 -3.54 3.75 -0.02
CA VAL A 58 -2.49 4.15 -0.96
C VAL A 58 -2.84 3.73 -2.39
N ARG A 59 -3.35 2.50 -2.58
CA ARG A 59 -3.79 2.02 -3.90
C ARG A 59 -4.92 2.89 -4.47
N THR A 60 -5.94 3.17 -3.66
CA THR A 60 -7.06 4.02 -4.07
C THR A 60 -6.59 5.43 -4.46
N ALA A 61 -5.71 6.04 -3.65
CA ALA A 61 -5.14 7.36 -3.95
C ALA A 61 -4.30 7.35 -5.23
N LYS A 62 -3.52 6.29 -5.45
CA LYS A 62 -2.74 6.08 -6.67
C LYS A 62 -3.64 5.96 -7.91
N ASP A 63 -4.76 5.25 -7.79
CA ASP A 63 -5.71 5.07 -8.89
C ASP A 63 -6.33 6.42 -9.30
N TYR A 64 -6.58 7.34 -8.37
CA TYR A 64 -7.01 8.71 -8.70
C TYR A 64 -5.94 9.52 -9.46
N VAL A 65 -4.66 9.29 -9.17
CA VAL A 65 -3.56 9.92 -9.92
C VAL A 65 -3.51 9.37 -11.34
N ASN A 66 -3.56 8.04 -11.51
CA ASN A 66 -3.65 7.40 -12.82
C ASN A 66 -4.82 7.95 -13.65
N GLU A 67 -6.03 7.98 -13.08
CA GLU A 67 -7.21 8.49 -13.76
C GLU A 67 -7.06 9.99 -14.14
N SER A 68 -6.39 10.77 -13.30
CA SER A 68 -6.12 12.18 -13.59
C SER A 68 -5.08 12.37 -14.70
N ILE A 69 -4.08 11.49 -14.80
CA ILE A 69 -3.13 11.45 -15.91
C ILE A 69 -3.86 11.11 -17.21
N ASP A 70 -4.68 10.06 -17.21
CA ASP A 70 -5.44 9.65 -18.41
C ASP A 70 -6.34 10.79 -18.91
N LYS A 71 -7.03 11.47 -17.99
CA LYS A 71 -7.86 12.65 -18.31
C LYS A 71 -7.03 13.83 -18.80
N LEU A 72 -5.81 14.02 -18.29
CA LEU A 72 -4.92 15.07 -18.75
C LEU A 72 -4.46 14.77 -20.19
N HIS A 73 -4.08 13.52 -20.47
CA HIS A 73 -3.68 13.04 -21.79
C HIS A 73 -4.78 13.26 -22.83
N VAL A 74 -6.00 12.76 -22.56
CA VAL A 74 -7.15 12.93 -23.46
C VAL A 74 -7.43 14.41 -23.73
N VAL A 75 -7.41 15.26 -22.71
CA VAL A 75 -7.66 16.70 -22.89
C VAL A 75 -6.56 17.40 -23.68
N PHE A 76 -5.31 16.93 -23.58
CA PHE A 76 -4.18 17.43 -24.38
C PHE A 76 -4.31 17.01 -25.85
N GLU A 77 -4.68 15.74 -26.11
CA GLU A 77 -4.91 15.23 -27.48
C GLU A 77 -6.06 15.95 -28.19
N MET A 78 -7.07 16.41 -27.45
CA MET A 78 -8.20 17.19 -28.00
C MET A 78 -7.85 18.64 -28.35
N LEU A 79 -6.64 19.11 -28.04
CA LEU A 79 -6.18 20.44 -28.46
C LEU A 79 -5.79 20.42 -29.94
N GLY A 80 -5.99 21.55 -30.63
CA GLY A 80 -5.41 21.72 -31.97
C GLY A 80 -3.89 21.85 -31.91
N GLU A 81 -3.21 21.48 -32.99
CA GLU A 81 -1.74 21.37 -33.11
C GLU A 81 -0.98 22.57 -32.52
N THR A 82 -1.33 23.80 -32.92
CA THR A 82 -0.67 25.02 -32.42
C THR A 82 -0.77 25.17 -30.89
N LYS A 83 -1.88 24.73 -30.28
CA LYS A 83 -2.06 24.76 -28.83
C LYS A 83 -1.30 23.61 -28.16
N GLN A 84 -1.18 22.46 -28.81
CA GLN A 84 -0.36 21.36 -28.30
C GLN A 84 1.11 21.76 -28.24
N GLU A 85 1.66 22.34 -29.31
CA GLU A 85 3.04 22.83 -29.33
C GLU A 85 3.32 23.84 -28.22
N THR A 86 2.37 24.75 -27.97
CA THR A 86 2.50 25.76 -26.92
C THR A 86 2.44 25.15 -25.51
N GLU A 87 1.65 24.10 -25.31
CA GLU A 87 1.41 23.48 -24.00
C GLU A 87 2.29 22.25 -23.72
N LEU A 88 3.02 21.75 -24.72
CA LEU A 88 3.73 20.46 -24.68
C LEU A 88 4.66 20.34 -23.47
N SER A 89 5.57 21.31 -23.29
CA SER A 89 6.52 21.28 -22.18
C SER A 89 5.81 21.26 -20.81
N SER A 90 4.74 22.04 -20.64
CA SER A 90 3.97 22.04 -19.39
C SER A 90 3.12 20.77 -19.24
N PHE A 91 2.72 20.12 -20.32
CA PHE A 91 2.06 18.82 -20.26
C PHE A 91 3.05 17.72 -19.82
N GLU A 92 4.24 17.68 -20.40
CA GLU A 92 5.31 16.73 -20.06
C GLU A 92 5.72 16.84 -18.59
N GLU A 93 5.90 18.06 -18.06
CA GLU A 93 6.19 18.28 -16.64
C GLU A 93 5.10 17.69 -15.72
N TYR A 94 3.83 17.92 -16.04
CA TYR A 94 2.73 17.38 -15.25
C TYR A 94 2.65 15.86 -15.34
N LEU A 95 2.97 15.29 -16.51
CA LEU A 95 3.00 13.84 -16.72
C LEU A 95 4.14 13.19 -15.93
N GLU A 96 5.36 13.71 -16.07
CA GLU A 96 6.56 13.25 -15.36
C GLU A 96 6.32 13.23 -13.85
N THR A 97 5.89 14.37 -13.30
CA THR A 97 5.65 14.50 -11.88
C THR A 97 4.50 13.61 -11.37
N GLY A 98 3.51 13.32 -12.22
CA GLY A 98 2.47 12.33 -11.93
C GLY A 98 3.00 10.89 -11.88
N ILE A 99 3.86 10.53 -12.83
CA ILE A 99 4.53 9.22 -12.89
C ILE A 99 5.45 9.02 -11.68
N GLU A 100 6.20 10.04 -11.28
CA GLU A 100 7.02 10.03 -10.07
C GLU A 100 6.18 9.72 -8.83
N SER A 101 5.03 10.40 -8.66
CA SER A 101 4.12 10.13 -7.52
C SER A 101 3.58 8.70 -7.52
N ILE A 102 3.30 8.13 -8.70
CA ILE A 102 2.89 6.71 -8.84
C ILE A 102 4.04 5.77 -8.47
N SER A 103 5.26 6.09 -8.89
CA SER A 103 6.47 5.32 -8.57
C SER A 103 6.72 5.28 -7.06
N GLU A 104 6.66 6.44 -6.40
CA GLU A 104 6.77 6.55 -4.94
C GLU A 104 5.71 5.72 -4.22
N ALA A 105 4.44 5.80 -4.65
CA ALA A 105 3.36 5.02 -4.10
C ALA A 105 3.56 3.50 -4.28
N ASN A 106 4.07 3.07 -5.43
CA ASN A 106 4.40 1.67 -5.68
C ASN A 106 5.54 1.20 -4.76
N GLN A 107 6.60 1.98 -4.59
CA GLN A 107 7.69 1.67 -3.65
C GLN A 107 7.17 1.57 -2.22
N PHE A 108 6.29 2.48 -1.81
CA PHE A 108 5.66 2.43 -0.49
C PHE A 108 4.78 1.17 -0.31
N CYS A 109 4.00 0.80 -1.34
CA CYS A 109 3.22 -0.44 -1.33
C CYS A 109 4.10 -1.69 -1.23
N ILE A 110 5.28 -1.70 -1.87
CA ILE A 110 6.25 -2.80 -1.75
C ILE A 110 6.74 -2.92 -0.31
N LYS A 111 7.11 -1.80 0.33
CA LYS A 111 7.52 -1.77 1.75
C LYS A 111 6.42 -2.29 2.67
N LEU A 112 5.18 -1.83 2.50
CA LEU A 112 4.02 -2.31 3.25
C LEU A 112 3.77 -3.82 3.05
N SER A 113 3.91 -4.30 1.81
CA SER A 113 3.73 -5.72 1.50
C SER A 113 4.83 -6.57 2.13
N GLY A 114 6.07 -6.08 2.18
CA GLY A 114 7.16 -6.70 2.93
C GLY A 114 6.84 -6.78 4.42
N ARG A 115 6.39 -5.67 5.00
CA ARG A 115 5.99 -5.60 6.42
C ARG A 115 4.83 -6.54 6.74
N LYS A 116 3.84 -6.65 5.85
CA LYS A 116 2.73 -7.61 6.00
C LYS A 116 3.23 -9.05 6.10
N LYS A 117 4.15 -9.45 5.20
CA LYS A 117 4.75 -10.79 5.23
C LYS A 117 5.51 -11.06 6.53
N GLU A 118 6.23 -10.07 7.05
CA GLU A 118 6.90 -10.19 8.34
C GLU A 118 5.90 -10.42 9.49
N VAL A 119 4.80 -9.66 9.53
CA VAL A 119 3.72 -9.89 10.51
C VAL A 119 3.17 -11.31 10.38
N GLU A 120 2.87 -11.75 9.16
CA GLU A 120 2.34 -13.10 8.90
C GLU A 120 3.31 -14.20 9.35
N GLN A 121 4.61 -14.02 9.13
CA GLN A 121 5.64 -14.95 9.61
C GLN A 121 5.72 -14.98 11.14
N LEU A 122 5.65 -13.83 11.80
CA LEU A 122 5.65 -13.75 13.26
C LEU A 122 4.41 -14.43 13.86
N MET A 123 3.25 -14.24 13.24
CA MET A 123 2.01 -14.92 13.63
C MET A 123 2.15 -16.44 13.48
N ALA A 124 2.69 -16.92 12.37
CA ALA A 124 2.92 -18.35 12.14
C ALA A 124 3.89 -18.95 13.18
N ASN A 125 4.95 -18.22 13.53
CA ASN A 125 5.92 -18.66 14.54
C ASN A 125 5.28 -18.82 15.93
N LEU A 126 4.40 -17.89 16.33
CA LEU A 126 3.65 -18.00 17.59
C LEU A 126 2.68 -19.18 17.59
N GLN A 127 2.07 -19.50 16.44
CA GLN A 127 1.16 -20.65 16.32
C GLN A 127 1.90 -21.99 16.36
N CYS A 128 3.11 -22.07 15.80
CA CYS A 128 3.94 -23.28 15.83
C CYS A 128 4.51 -23.61 17.22
N LEU A 129 4.57 -22.64 18.13
CA LEU A 129 5.05 -22.86 19.51
C LEU A 129 3.99 -23.50 20.43
N GLN A 130 2.77 -23.74 19.95
CA GLN A 130 1.75 -24.46 20.74
C GLN A 130 2.13 -25.95 20.90
N PRO A 131 2.51 -26.41 22.11
CA PRO A 131 2.73 -27.83 22.36
C PRO A 131 1.36 -28.48 22.60
N GLY A 132 0.84 -29.23 21.63
CA GLY A 132 -0.47 -29.88 21.80
C GLY A 132 -0.96 -30.79 20.68
N ARG A 133 -0.08 -31.31 19.80
CA ARG A 133 -0.49 -32.22 18.70
C ARG A 133 0.39 -33.46 18.52
N VAL A 134 0.96 -33.99 19.61
CA VAL A 134 1.70 -35.26 19.57
C VAL A 134 1.10 -36.34 20.48
N GLU A 135 0.21 -36.02 21.43
CA GLU A 135 -0.36 -37.03 22.33
C GLU A 135 -1.70 -37.60 21.84
N GLU A 136 -1.72 -38.37 20.75
CA GLU A 136 -2.89 -39.23 20.47
C GLU A 136 -2.62 -40.41 19.50
N ARG A 137 -1.37 -40.87 19.36
CA ARG A 137 -1.07 -42.06 18.53
C ARG A 137 -0.53 -43.29 19.26
N ASP A 138 -0.07 -43.17 20.50
CA ASP A 138 0.61 -44.29 21.18
C ASP A 138 -0.25 -45.00 22.24
N ARG A 139 -1.54 -44.69 22.35
CA ARG A 139 -2.47 -45.37 23.29
C ARG A 139 -3.43 -46.38 22.65
N ALA A 140 -3.12 -46.86 21.45
CA ALA A 140 -3.93 -47.85 20.72
C ALA A 140 -3.20 -49.19 20.48
N ILE A 141 -2.09 -49.47 21.18
CA ILE A 141 -1.34 -50.74 21.05
C ILE A 141 -1.16 -51.40 22.42
N GLU A 142 -2.18 -51.38 23.26
CA GLU A 142 -2.30 -52.29 24.41
C GLU A 142 -3.77 -52.65 24.55
N ASP A 143 -4.26 -53.49 23.61
CA ASP A 143 -5.42 -54.40 23.77
C ASP A 143 -5.84 -54.93 22.38
N SER A 144 -5.06 -55.86 21.84
CA SER A 144 -5.50 -56.81 20.80
C SER A 144 -4.62 -58.06 20.79
#